data_AF-A0A1H4ABR6-F1
#
_entry.id   AF-A0A1H4ABR6-F1
#
_cell.length_a   1.000
_cell.length_b   1.000
_cell.length_c   1.000
_cell.angle_alpha   90.00
_cell.angle_beta   90.00
_cell.angle_gamma   90.00
#
_symmetry.space_group_name_H-M   'P 1'
#
loop_
_entity.id
_entity.type
_entity.pdbx_description
1 polymer ?
#
loop_
_entity_poly.entity_id
_entity_poly.type
_entity_poly.pdbx_seq_one_letter_code
_entity_poly.pdbx_strand_id
1 'polypeptide(L)' 'MNADQSGIRPILSFVNTIRKNFKGILNSIKLGITNAVAEGINSKIQTAKSRAKGFGKIDNFKSMIYFLGNNFNFEIH' A
#
# COMPACT_ATOMS: atom_id res chain seq x y z
N MET A 1 19.16 4.34 -25.39
CA MET A 1 19.53 4.86 -24.06
C MET A 1 18.97 3.92 -23.02
N ASN A 2 19.83 3.14 -22.35
CA ASN A 2 19.37 2.33 -21.22
C ASN A 2 18.98 3.29 -20.08
N ALA A 3 17.83 3.09 -19.45
CA ALA A 3 17.36 3.98 -18.36
C ALA A 3 18.40 4.15 -17.23
N ASP A 4 19.26 3.14 -17.07
CA ASP A 4 20.41 3.09 -16.16
C ASP A 4 21.50 4.15 -16.46
N GLN A 5 21.57 4.68 -17.68
CA GLN A 5 22.55 5.69 -18.12
C GLN A 5 22.02 7.12 -18.10
N SER A 6 20.75 7.33 -17.70
CA SER A 6 20.12 8.66 -17.77
C SER A 6 20.67 9.67 -16.76
N GLY A 7 21.39 9.23 -15.72
CA GLY A 7 21.92 10.10 -14.65
C GLY A 7 20.85 10.78 -13.77
N ILE A 8 19.57 10.60 -14.11
CA ILE A 8 18.42 11.16 -13.42
C ILE A 8 18.11 10.25 -12.24
N ARG A 9 18.50 10.67 -11.03
CA ARG A 9 18.32 9.92 -9.77
C ARG A 9 16.91 9.31 -9.59
N PRO A 10 15.80 10.02 -9.93
CA PRO A 10 14.46 9.42 -9.94
C PRO A 10 14.31 8.17 -10.82
N ILE A 11 14.88 8.18 -12.03
CA ILE A 11 14.79 7.05 -12.98
C ILE A 11 15.58 5.85 -12.46
N LEU A 12 16.79 6.08 -11.93
CA LEU A 12 17.60 5.03 -11.31
C LEU A 12 16.88 4.38 -10.11
N SER A 13 16.27 5.19 -9.25
CA SER A 13 15.48 4.70 -8.10
C SER A 13 14.28 3.87 -8.54
N PHE A 14 13.58 4.31 -9.59
CA PHE A 14 12.46 3.60 -10.16
C PHE A 14 12.88 2.23 -10.72
N VAL A 15 13.94 2.19 -11.52
CA VAL A 15 14.45 0.93 -12.09
C VAL A 15 14.90 -0.03 -10.98
N ASN A 16 15.57 0.47 -9.95
CA ASN A 16 15.95 -0.34 -8.78
C ASN A 16 14.72 -0.91 -8.05
N THR A 17 13.65 -0.13 -7.95
CA THR A 17 12.38 -0.57 -7.36
C THR A 17 11.72 -1.67 -8.17
N ILE A 18 11.70 -1.55 -9.50
CA ILE A 18 11.21 -2.62 -10.40
C ILE A 18 12.05 -3.88 -10.22
N ARG A 19 13.39 -3.76 -10.29
CA ARG A 19 14.30 -4.92 -10.15
C ARG A 19 14.08 -5.64 -8.81
N LYS A 20 13.92 -4.89 -7.71
CA LYS A 20 13.66 -5.45 -6.37
C LYS A 20 12.34 -6.22 -6.28
N ASN A 21 11.31 -5.78 -7.01
CA ASN A 21 9.95 -6.35 -6.90
C ASN A 21 9.52 -7.18 -8.14
N PHE A 22 10.45 -7.45 -9.07
CA PHE A 22 10.15 -8.05 -10.38
C PHE A 22 9.37 -9.36 -10.28
N LYS A 23 9.72 -10.23 -9.32
CA LYS A 23 9.01 -11.49 -9.07
C LYS A 23 7.54 -11.26 -8.67
N GLY A 24 7.28 -10.27 -7.82
CA GLY A 24 5.92 -9.90 -7.41
C GLY A 24 5.10 -9.34 -8.57
N ILE A 25 5.72 -8.51 -9.42
CA ILE A 25 5.10 -7.97 -10.63
C ILE A 25 4.71 -9.10 -11.60
N LEU A 26 5.64 -10.02 -11.88
CA LEU A 26 5.37 -11.16 -12.76
C LEU A 26 4.26 -12.08 -12.20
N ASN A 27 4.28 -12.33 -10.89
CA ASN A 27 3.25 -13.14 -10.25
C ASN A 27 1.87 -12.46 -10.29
N SER A 28 1.80 -11.14 -10.07
CA SER A 28 0.57 -10.36 -10.17
C SER A 28 -0.03 -10.43 -11.59
N ILE A 29 0.81 -10.31 -12.62
CA ILE A 29 0.37 -10.44 -14.02
C ILE A 29 -0.13 -11.86 -14.32
N LYS A 30 0.61 -12.90 -13.89
CA LYS A 30 0.26 -14.30 -14.17
C LYS A 30 -0.97 -14.79 -13.43
N LEU A 31 -1.14 -14.37 -12.18
CA LEU A 31 -2.18 -14.87 -11.28
C LEU A 31 -3.38 -13.92 -11.20
N GLY A 32 -3.32 -12.75 -11.85
CA GLY A 32 -4.34 -11.70 -11.73
C GLY A 32 -4.49 -11.13 -10.32
N ILE A 33 -3.52 -11.37 -9.43
CA ILE A 33 -3.57 -10.88 -8.04
C ILE A 33 -3.38 -9.36 -8.08
N THR A 34 -4.43 -8.62 -7.77
CA THR A 34 -4.40 -7.17 -7.70
C THR A 34 -4.04 -6.72 -6.28
N ASN A 35 -3.39 -5.55 -6.17
CA ASN A 35 -3.10 -4.93 -4.86
C ASN A 35 -4.34 -4.22 -4.27
N ALA A 36 -5.51 -4.36 -4.90
CA ALA A 36 -6.73 -3.61 -4.56
C ALA A 36 -7.19 -3.85 -3.12
N VAL A 37 -7.11 -5.08 -2.63
CA VAL A 37 -7.47 -5.41 -1.23
C VAL A 37 -6.51 -4.73 -0.25
N ALA A 38 -5.21 -4.78 -0.51
CA ALA A 38 -4.21 -4.15 0.34
C ALA A 38 -4.32 -2.62 0.31
N GLU A 39 -4.63 -2.03 -0.85
CA GLU A 39 -4.91 -0.60 -1.01
C GLU A 39 -6.19 -0.18 -0.27
N GLY A 40 -7.25 -0.99 -0.33
CA GLY A 40 -8.47 -0.78 0.44
C GLY A 40 -8.22 -0.76 1.95
N ILE A 41 -7.40 -1.69 2.45
CA ILE A 41 -6.96 -1.72 3.85
C ILE A 41 -6.13 -0.46 4.18
N ASN A 42 -5.16 -0.11 3.33
CA ASN A 42 -4.31 1.06 3.54
C ASN A 42 -5.12 2.37 3.58
N SER A 43 -6.13 2.50 2.71
CA SER A 43 -7.02 3.67 2.67
C SER A 43 -7.83 3.82 3.95
N LYS A 44 -8.36 2.71 4.50
CA LYS A 44 -9.07 2.71 5.79
C LYS A 44 -8.15 3.05 6.96
N ILE A 45 -6.92 2.52 6.99
CA ILE A 45 -5.92 2.86 8.02
C ILE A 45 -5.55 4.35 7.96
N GLN A 46 -5.36 4.90 6.76
CA GLN A 46 -5.11 6.33 6.59
C GLN A 46 -6.30 7.18 7.05
N THR A 47 -7.53 6.75 6.74
CA THR A 47 -8.76 7.36 7.29
C THR A 47 -8.78 7.31 8.81
N ALA A 48 -8.43 6.16 9.40
CA ALA A 48 -8.27 5.98 10.85
C ALA A 48 -7.27 7.00 11.41
N LYS A 49 -6.11 7.15 10.76
CA LYS A 49 -5.05 8.08 11.17
C LYS A 49 -5.49 9.54 11.09
N SER A 50 -6.23 9.92 10.04
CA SER A 50 -6.79 11.26 9.89
C SER A 50 -7.83 11.57 10.96
N ARG A 51 -8.72 10.62 11.26
CA ARG A 51 -9.70 10.73 12.37
C ARG A 51 -9.01 10.72 13.72
N ALA A 52 -7.87 10.03 13.82
CA ALA A 52 -7.08 9.91 15.03
C ALA A 52 -6.20 11.13 15.33
N LYS A 53 -6.08 12.12 14.43
CA LYS A 53 -5.26 13.34 14.62
C LYS A 53 -5.59 14.14 15.89
N GLY A 54 -6.72 13.88 16.55
CA GLY A 54 -7.08 14.45 17.86
C GLY A 54 -6.74 13.61 19.09
N PHE A 55 -6.24 12.37 18.95
CA PHE A 55 -5.98 11.47 20.08
C PHE A 55 -4.48 11.38 20.37
N GLY A 56 -4.04 12.00 21.46
CA GLY A 56 -2.63 12.00 21.89
C GLY A 56 -2.08 10.65 22.39
N LYS A 57 -2.86 9.55 22.31
CA LYS A 57 -2.46 8.20 22.76
C LYS A 57 -2.58 7.17 21.64
N ILE A 58 -1.51 6.38 21.45
CA ILE A 58 -1.40 5.34 20.42
C ILE A 58 -2.46 4.23 20.57
N ASP A 59 -2.95 3.99 21.79
CA ASP A 59 -3.96 2.97 22.05
C ASP A 59 -5.34 3.35 21.47
N ASN A 60 -5.62 4.64 21.34
CA ASN A 60 -6.83 5.12 20.67
C ASN A 60 -6.73 4.89 19.16
N PHE A 61 -5.54 5.02 18.58
CA PHE A 61 -5.30 4.72 17.17
C PHE A 61 -5.46 3.21 16.89
N LYS A 62 -4.92 2.34 17.76
CA LYS A 62 -5.15 0.88 17.66
C LYS A 62 -6.64 0.54 17.75
N SER A 63 -7.35 1.14 18.71
CA SER A 63 -8.79 0.93 18.89
C SER A 63 -9.59 1.36 17.66
N MET A 64 -9.21 2.49 17.03
CA MET A 64 -9.83 2.96 15.79
C MET A 64 -9.55 2.02 14.61
N ILE A 65 -8.35 1.44 14.51
CA ILE A 65 -8.04 0.42 13.50
C ILE A 65 -8.91 -0.82 13.71
N TYR A 66 -9.02 -1.33 14.95
CA TYR A 66 -9.86 -2.49 15.25
C TYR A 66 -11.36 -2.22 15.02
N PHE A 67 -11.82 -1.00 15.28
CA PHE A 67 -13.20 -0.57 15.01
C PHE A 67 -13.48 -0.51 13.50
N LEU A 68 -12.60 0.12 12.73
CA LEU A 68 -12.72 0.21 11.27
C LEU A 68 -12.52 -1.13 10.57
N GLY A 69 -11.69 -2.00 11.17
CA GLY A 69 -11.51 -3.38 10.76
C GLY A 69 -12.75 -4.22 10.97
N ASN A 70 -13.41 -4.17 12.14
CA ASN A 70 -14.62 -4.99 12.37
C ASN A 70 -15.77 -4.76 11.34
N ASN A 71 -15.78 -3.65 10.60
CA ASN A 71 -16.66 -3.45 9.43
C ASN A 71 -16.12 -4.07 8.12
N PHE A 72 -15.37 -5.18 8.17
CA PHE A 72 -14.91 -5.95 6.99
C PHE A 72 -16.06 -6.76 6.36
N ASN A 73 -17.05 -6.08 5.76
CA ASN A 73 -17.80 -6.71 4.67
C ASN A 73 -16.93 -6.63 3.41
N PHE A 74 -16.26 -7.72 3.10
CA PHE A 74 -15.64 -7.92 1.80
C PHE A 74 -16.77 -8.16 0.78
N GLU A 75 -17.34 -7.08 0.24
CA GLU A 75 -18.04 -7.16 -1.03
C GLU A 75 -16.98 -7.33 -2.12
N ILE A 76 -16.61 -8.59 -2.34
CA ILE A 76 -15.88 -9.02 -3.52
C ILE A 76 -16.96 -9.39 -4.54
N HIS A 77 -17.07 -8.59 -5.59
CA HIS A 77 -17.72 -9.00 -6.84
C HIS A 77 -16.64 -9.53 -7.80
#